data_AF-A0A842YDV3-F1
#
_entry.id   AF-A0A842YDV3-F1
#
_cell.length_a   1.000
_cell.length_b   1.000
_cell.length_c   1.000
_cell.angle_alpha   90.00
_cell.angle_beta   90.00
_cell.angle_gamma   90.00
#
_symmetry.space_group_name_H-M   'P 1'
#
loop_
_entity.id
_entity.type
_entity.pdbx_description
1 polymer ?
#
loop_
_entity_poly.entity_id
_entity_poly.type
_entity_poly.pdbx_seq_one_letter_code
_entity_poly.pdbx_strand_id
1 'polypeptide(L)'
;MKLASSRESDDFSRLGIDVDSSQMMILKAVMAAAGGPSKFVTYKEIAEYLQKLEKKKYTRAYIYRHLSDMKDEGYLVIDPNPLQTPRRYAISESGIINS
;
A
#
# COMPACT_ATOMS: atom_id res chain seq x y z
N MET A 1 9.85 34.72 3.24
CA MET A 1 10.30 33.51 2.52
C MET A 1 9.40 32.35 2.91
N LYS A 2 8.74 31.70 1.95
CA LYS A 2 7.72 30.68 2.16
C LYS A 2 8.35 29.32 1.86
N LEU A 3 8.71 28.56 2.91
CA LEU A 3 9.16 27.18 2.78
C LEU A 3 7.98 26.28 3.11
N ALA A 4 7.36 25.75 2.05
CA ALA A 4 6.37 24.69 2.14
C ALA A 4 7.02 23.42 1.57
N SER A 5 7.51 22.52 2.44
CA SER A 5 7.72 21.10 2.08
C SER A 5 8.12 20.28 3.31
N SER A 6 7.15 19.87 4.13
CA SER A 6 7.33 18.79 5.13
C SER A 6 5.96 18.25 5.55
N ARG A 7 5.16 17.75 4.60
CA ARG A 7 3.80 17.24 4.89
C ARG A 7 3.51 15.81 4.43
N GLU A 8 4.48 15.07 3.92
CA GLU A 8 4.24 13.70 3.41
C GLU A 8 4.98 12.60 4.19
N SER A 9 5.73 12.92 5.26
CA SER A 9 6.49 11.92 6.03
C SER A 9 5.77 11.35 7.27
N ASP A 10 4.65 11.92 7.72
CA ASP A 10 4.23 11.77 9.12
C ASP A 10 2.93 11.00 9.37
N ASP A 11 2.25 10.48 8.34
CA ASP A 11 0.98 9.78 8.56
C ASP A 11 1.14 8.30 8.93
N PHE A 12 2.25 7.62 8.58
CA PHE A 12 2.38 6.17 8.83
C PHE A 12 2.86 5.84 10.26
N SER A 13 3.72 6.65 10.85
CA SER A 13 4.17 6.47 12.24
C SER A 13 3.04 6.65 13.26
N ARG A 14 1.98 7.38 12.88
CA ARG A 14 0.77 7.58 13.69
C ARG A 14 -0.19 6.38 13.65
N LEU A 15 0.02 5.47 12.70
CA LEU A 15 -0.77 4.26 12.49
C LEU A 15 -0.11 3.02 13.12
N GLY A 16 0.97 3.21 13.89
CA GLY A 16 1.69 2.15 14.62
C GLY A 16 2.24 1.00 13.78
N ILE A 17 2.29 1.16 12.46
CA ILE A 17 2.66 0.10 11.52
C ILE A 17 4.16 -0.20 11.62
N ASP A 18 4.53 -1.26 12.35
CA ASP A 18 5.89 -1.81 12.41
C ASP A 18 6.13 -2.74 11.21
N VAL A 19 6.27 -2.15 10.02
CA VAL A 19 6.56 -2.86 8.77
C VAL A 19 7.99 -2.61 8.31
N ASP A 20 8.59 -3.62 7.69
CA ASP A 20 9.92 -3.46 7.09
C ASP A 20 9.90 -2.37 5.99
N SER A 21 11.08 -1.84 5.63
CA SER A 21 11.18 -0.73 4.67
C SER A 21 10.58 -1.06 3.30
N SER A 22 10.56 -2.33 2.92
CA SER A 22 10.00 -2.80 1.66
C SER A 22 8.48 -2.91 1.69
N GLN A 23 7.93 -3.43 2.77
CA GLN A 23 6.48 -3.43 3.04
C GLN A 23 5.93 -2.00 3.14
N MET A 24 6.64 -1.09 3.82
CA MET A 24 6.25 0.32 3.89
C MET A 24 6.16 0.98 2.51
N MET A 25 7.11 0.70 1.60
CA MET A 25 7.05 1.21 0.22
C MET A 25 5.81 0.70 -0.52
N ILE A 26 5.48 -0.59 -0.40
CA ILE A 26 4.28 -1.14 -1.05
C ILE A 26 3.03 -0.56 -0.43
N LEU A 27 2.95 -0.44 0.90
CA LEU A 27 1.81 0.14 1.60
C LEU A 27 1.56 1.59 1.16
N LYS A 28 2.62 2.40 1.05
CA LYS A 28 2.55 3.76 0.49
C LYS A 28 2.03 3.76 -0.95
N ALA A 29 2.48 2.84 -1.78
CA ALA A 29 2.00 2.72 -3.15
C ALA A 29 0.52 2.32 -3.22
N VAL A 30 0.06 1.41 -2.35
CA VAL A 30 -1.36 1.05 -2.23
C VAL A 30 -2.18 2.25 -1.78
N MET A 31 -1.74 2.97 -0.75
CA MET A 31 -2.45 4.15 -0.22
C MET A 31 -2.55 5.26 -1.27
N ALA A 32 -1.45 5.53 -1.97
CA ALA A 32 -1.40 6.55 -3.03
C ALA A 32 -2.28 6.18 -4.24
N ALA A 33 -2.31 4.90 -4.62
CA ALA A 33 -3.20 4.40 -5.66
C ALA A 33 -4.68 4.47 -5.24
N ALA A 34 -4.97 4.20 -3.96
CA ALA A 34 -6.32 4.17 -3.42
C ALA A 34 -6.87 5.59 -3.18
N GLY A 35 -6.02 6.55 -2.86
CA GLY A 35 -6.45 7.90 -2.46
C GLY A 35 -7.15 7.94 -1.09
N GLY A 36 -6.94 6.91 -0.26
CA GLY A 36 -7.55 6.77 1.07
C GLY A 36 -7.63 5.30 1.52
N PRO A 37 -7.94 5.05 2.80
CA PRO A 37 -8.25 3.71 3.29
C PRO A 37 -9.53 3.15 2.63
N SER A 38 -9.69 1.84 2.58
CA SER A 38 -10.90 1.13 2.13
C SER A 38 -11.23 1.15 0.63
N LYS A 39 -10.49 1.87 -0.23
CA LYS A 39 -10.66 1.76 -1.69
C LYS A 39 -9.84 0.62 -2.29
N PHE A 40 -10.50 -0.26 -3.03
CA PHE A 40 -9.87 -1.37 -3.74
C PHE A 40 -9.11 -0.92 -4.99
N VAL A 41 -7.82 -1.26 -5.03
CA VAL A 41 -6.88 -0.99 -6.13
C VAL A 41 -6.32 -2.27 -6.72
N THR A 42 -5.99 -2.21 -8.01
CA THR A 42 -5.41 -3.32 -8.76
C THR A 42 -3.89 -3.34 -8.65
N TYR A 43 -3.29 -4.50 -8.94
CA TYR A 43 -1.83 -4.61 -9.11
C TYR A 43 -1.26 -3.55 -10.07
N LYS A 44 -1.96 -3.25 -11.17
CA LYS A 44 -1.47 -2.31 -12.18
C LYS A 44 -1.31 -0.91 -11.59
N GLU A 45 -2.32 -0.45 -10.87
CA GLU A 45 -2.29 0.86 -10.20
C GLU A 45 -1.19 0.90 -9.13
N ILE A 46 -1.07 -0.14 -8.31
CA ILE A 46 -0.02 -0.25 -7.29
C ILE A 46 1.37 -0.18 -7.94
N ALA A 47 1.60 -0.92 -9.02
CA ALA A 47 2.89 -0.95 -9.71
C ALA A 47 3.23 0.41 -10.35
N GLU A 48 2.26 1.11 -10.92
CA GLU A 48 2.44 2.45 -11.48
C GLU A 48 2.83 3.47 -10.41
N TYR A 49 2.15 3.45 -9.26
CA TYR A 49 2.47 4.35 -8.15
C TYR A 49 3.81 3.99 -7.49
N LEU A 50 4.10 2.71 -7.31
CA LEU A 50 5.39 2.26 -6.78
C LEU A 50 6.55 2.71 -7.68
N GLN A 51 6.38 2.62 -9.01
CA GLN A 51 7.39 3.11 -9.95
C GLN A 51 7.58 4.63 -9.86
N LYS A 52 6.50 5.40 -9.64
CA LYS A 52 6.57 6.86 -9.49
C LYS A 52 7.27 7.27 -8.19
N LEU A 53 6.96 6.60 -7.09
CA LEU A 53 7.54 6.88 -5.75
C LEU A 53 9.02 6.52 -5.70
N GLU A 54 9.37 5.30 -6.11
CA GLU A 54 10.72 4.76 -5.96
C GLU A 54 11.61 5.02 -7.18
N LYS A 55 11.06 5.62 -8.23
CA LYS A 55 11.75 5.87 -9.52
C LYS A 55 12.40 4.61 -10.10
N LYS A 56 11.86 3.43 -9.79
CA LYS A 56 12.39 2.11 -10.13
C LYS A 56 11.27 1.14 -10.47
N LYS A 57 11.51 0.24 -11.42
CA LYS A 57 10.60 -0.87 -11.72
C LYS A 57 10.90 -2.07 -10.83
N TYR A 58 9.85 -2.67 -10.30
CA TYR A 58 9.92 -3.91 -9.54
C TYR A 58 9.31 -5.06 -10.35
N THR A 59 9.77 -6.28 -10.07
CA THR A 59 9.21 -7.46 -10.74
C THR A 59 7.81 -7.74 -10.23
N ARG A 60 7.00 -8.39 -11.08
CA ARG A 60 5.67 -8.82 -10.69
C ARG A 60 5.70 -9.70 -9.43
N ALA A 61 6.58 -10.72 -9.42
CA ALA A 61 6.71 -11.64 -8.29
C ALA A 61 7.07 -10.92 -6.98
N TYR A 62 7.95 -9.92 -7.02
CA TYR A 62 8.32 -9.12 -5.85
C TYR A 62 7.10 -8.42 -5.23
N ILE A 63 6.33 -7.71 -6.07
CA ILE A 63 5.15 -6.97 -5.60
C ILE A 63 4.10 -7.94 -5.05
N TYR A 64 3.81 -9.05 -5.74
CA TYR A 64 2.82 -10.02 -5.26
C TYR A 64 3.23 -10.70 -3.96
N ARG A 65 4.53 -10.96 -3.74
CA ARG A 65 5.03 -11.49 -2.47
C ARG A 65 4.68 -10.54 -1.33
N HIS A 66 5.08 -9.28 -1.42
CA HIS A 66 4.80 -8.30 -0.36
C HIS A 66 3.30 -8.01 -0.19
N LEU A 67 2.49 -8.04 -1.25
CA LEU A 67 1.03 -7.94 -1.13
C LEU A 67 0.42 -9.14 -0.40
N SER A 68 1.01 -10.34 -0.54
CA SER A 68 0.60 -11.52 0.22
C SER A 68 1.00 -11.38 1.68
N ASP A 69 2.27 -11.04 1.96
CA ASP A 69 2.80 -10.90 3.31
C ASP A 69 1.96 -9.89 4.11
N MET A 70 1.71 -8.71 3.56
CA MET A 70 0.88 -7.68 4.21
C MET A 70 -0.60 -8.08 4.36
N LYS A 71 -1.12 -8.96 3.50
CA LYS A 71 -2.47 -9.52 3.68
C LYS A 71 -2.49 -10.54 4.80
N ASP A 72 -1.44 -11.34 4.94
CA ASP A 72 -1.30 -12.33 6.01
C ASP A 72 -1.09 -11.65 7.37
N GLU A 73 -0.39 -10.52 7.40
CA GLU A 73 -0.21 -9.65 8.56
C GLU A 73 -1.44 -8.78 8.89
N GLY A 74 -2.44 -8.75 8.00
CA GLY A 74 -3.71 -8.05 8.22
C GLY A 74 -3.73 -6.56 7.85
N TYR A 75 -2.66 -6.03 7.25
CA TYR A 75 -2.60 -4.66 6.73
C TYR A 75 -3.43 -4.46 5.46
N LEU A 76 -3.60 -5.51 4.67
CA LEU A 76 -4.38 -5.49 3.44
C LEU A 76 -5.52 -6.51 3.46
N VAL A 77 -6.62 -6.15 2.82
CA VAL A 77 -7.71 -7.07 2.46
C VAL A 77 -7.78 -7.23 0.95
N ILE A 78 -8.13 -8.44 0.50
CA ILE A 78 -8.41 -8.73 -0.91
C ILE A 78 -9.92 -8.64 -1.12
N ASP A 79 -10.34 -8.14 -2.28
CA ASP A 79 -11.75 -8.14 -2.67
C ASP A 79 -12.33 -9.57 -2.53
N PRO A 80 -13.39 -9.76 -1.72
CA PRO A 80 -13.91 -11.08 -1.43
C PRO A 80 -14.61 -11.74 -2.62
N ASN A 81 -14.82 -11.03 -3.74
CA ASN A 81 -15.37 -11.63 -4.95
C ASN A 81 -14.28 -12.31 -5.80
N PRO A 82 -14.15 -13.66 -5.75
CA PRO A 82 -13.07 -14.37 -6.44
C PRO A 82 -13.19 -14.33 -7.97
N LEU A 83 -14.36 -13.96 -8.50
CA LEU A 83 -14.61 -13.85 -9.94
C LEU A 83 -14.11 -12.50 -10.50
N GLN A 84 -13.75 -11.55 -9.64
CA GLN A 84 -13.27 -10.25 -10.09
C GLN A 84 -11.78 -10.30 -10.45
N THR A 85 -11.51 -10.29 -11.75
CA THR A 85 -10.16 -10.12 -12.31
C THR A 85 -10.04 -8.74 -12.97
N PRO A 86 -8.94 -8.01 -12.75
CA PRO A 86 -7.77 -8.37 -11.95
C PRO A 86 -8.05 -8.33 -10.44
N ARG A 87 -7.29 -9.12 -9.67
CA ARG A 87 -7.35 -9.12 -8.20
C ARG A 87 -7.13 -7.72 -7.64
N ARG A 88 -7.91 -7.35 -6.63
CA ARG A 88 -7.91 -6.02 -6.02
C ARG A 88 -7.58 -6.10 -4.53
N TYR A 89 -6.94 -5.06 -4.03
CA TYR A 89 -6.43 -4.94 -2.67
C TYR A 89 -6.91 -3.63 -2.07
N ALA A 90 -7.28 -3.62 -0.81
CA ALA A 90 -7.57 -2.41 -0.05
C ALA A 90 -6.80 -2.44 1.27
N ILE A 91 -6.56 -1.25 1.82
CA ILE A 91 -6.00 -1.11 3.15
C ILE A 91 -7.04 -1.53 4.19
N SER A 92 -6.61 -2.37 5.14
CA SER A 92 -7.41 -2.83 6.27
C SER A 92 -7.43 -1.75 7.36
N GLU A 93 -8.60 -1.15 7.62
CA GLU A 93 -8.75 -0.20 8.73
C GLU A 93 -8.44 -0.84 10.09
N SER A 94 -8.79 -2.11 10.28
CA SER A 94 -8.55 -2.84 11.53
C SER A 94 -7.08 -3.26 11.73
N GLY A 95 -6.32 -3.49 10.66
CA GLY A 95 -4.87 -3.74 10.74
C GLY A 95 -4.06 -2.47 11.05
N ILE A 96 -4.61 -1.31 10.68
CA ILE A 96 -4.00 0.00 10.88
C ILE A 96 -4.24 0.57 12.29
N ILE A 97 -5.35 0.23 12.94
CA ILE A 97 -5.71 0.81 14.26
C ILE A 97 -5.12 0.00 15.43
N ASN A 98 -4.72 -1.25 15.21
CA ASN A 98 -4.22 -2.17 16.24
C ASN A 98 -2.70 -2.41 16.21
N SER A 99 -1.97 -1.72 15.33
CA SER A 99 -0.50 -1.77 15.32
C SER A 99 0.08 -0.65 16.19
#